data_AF-A0A9W8CR61-F1
#
_entry.id   AF-A0A9W8CR61-F1
#
_cell.length_a   1.000
_cell.length_b   1.000
_cell.length_c   1.000
_cell.angle_alpha   90.00
_cell.angle_beta   90.00
_cell.angle_gamma   90.00
#
_symmetry.space_group_name_H-M   'P 1'
#
loop_
_entity.id
_entity.type
_entity.pdbx_description
1 polymer ?
#
loop_
_entity_poly.entity_id
_entity_poly.type
_entity_poly.pdbx_seq_one_letter_code
_entity_poly.pdbx_strand_id
1 'polypeptide(L)'
;MNTPPSISASASASASSLVSDDIAESIRVKQTMTSLCRLSNISPSETALMERMAQLSCKSQQKTATLSSTPPPESSDESTISVEEEKESFYRRALPENLVSFTSPEGRKLFKESLNEGFAEGYFNLAGNFTVQSEPAYCGPSSLAMVLNALEVDPGRTWKGVWRWYSDELLESCRTESDLKANGITFDQFLCLASSHAQVIAKRGKTATREEFLRDIRYVTQRDDIFMVLSFSRPALGQTGDGHFSPIGAYHPETNQALVLDSARYKYPSWFCDVDKLYDSLQPVDVETDLPRGYFLICRRDAHMDPSLFPLVSSPVLHHHHIDSGVQSTVEAESDNEAAVVDLPERPADVFPTKISCNKGAISCCSSSK
;
A
#
# COMPACT_ATOMS: atom_id res chain seq x y z
N MET A 1 1.14 -49.93 -60.17
CA MET A 1 2.04 -51.04 -59.77
C MET A 1 3.47 -50.62 -60.04
N ASN A 2 4.34 -50.91 -59.08
CA ASN A 2 5.80 -51.00 -59.15
C ASN A 2 6.66 -49.72 -59.08
N THR A 3 7.20 -49.55 -57.86
CA THR A 3 8.57 -49.14 -57.45
C THR A 3 9.12 -47.76 -57.81
N PRO A 4 9.62 -46.99 -56.83
CA PRO A 4 10.38 -45.76 -57.05
C PRO A 4 11.90 -46.04 -57.20
N PRO A 5 12.69 -45.10 -57.77
CA PRO A 5 14.14 -45.22 -57.81
C PRO A 5 14.79 -44.65 -56.53
N SER A 6 15.96 -45.22 -56.23
CA SER A 6 16.89 -44.87 -55.17
C SER A 6 17.58 -43.52 -55.40
N ILE A 7 17.71 -42.72 -54.34
CA ILE A 7 18.69 -41.64 -54.23
C ILE A 7 19.55 -41.89 -53.01
N SER A 8 20.86 -41.95 -53.27
CA SER A 8 21.96 -42.05 -52.31
C SER A 8 22.45 -40.68 -51.83
N ALA A 9 23.04 -40.70 -50.64
CA ALA A 9 24.09 -39.81 -50.12
C ALA A 9 23.70 -38.59 -49.26
N SER A 10 24.18 -38.69 -48.02
CA SER A 10 24.85 -37.70 -47.18
C SER A 10 24.06 -36.56 -46.52
N ALA A 11 23.71 -36.77 -45.26
CA ALA A 11 23.62 -35.71 -44.25
C ALA A 11 24.19 -36.23 -42.91
N SER A 12 25.48 -35.99 -42.66
CA SER A 12 26.08 -36.15 -41.34
C SER A 12 27.13 -35.06 -41.12
N ALA A 13 26.68 -33.82 -40.96
CA ALA A 13 27.51 -32.73 -40.48
C ALA A 13 26.62 -31.57 -40.00
N SER A 14 26.15 -31.61 -38.74
CA SER A 14 25.64 -30.42 -38.01
C SER A 14 25.10 -30.80 -36.62
N ALA A 15 25.98 -31.24 -35.73
CA ALA A 15 25.71 -31.24 -34.28
C ALA A 15 26.94 -30.77 -33.49
N SER A 16 28.16 -31.01 -34.00
CA SER A 16 29.39 -30.58 -33.33
C SER A 16 29.74 -29.09 -33.53
N SER A 17 29.22 -28.42 -34.57
CA SER A 17 29.52 -26.99 -34.81
C SER A 17 28.75 -26.07 -33.86
N LEU A 18 27.48 -26.35 -33.59
CA LEU A 18 26.64 -25.54 -32.71
C LEU A 18 27.10 -25.56 -31.24
N VAL A 19 27.60 -26.70 -30.77
CA VAL A 19 28.14 -26.83 -29.41
C VAL A 19 29.48 -26.09 -29.24
N SER A 20 30.24 -25.94 -30.33
CA SER A 20 31.54 -25.26 -30.30
C SER A 20 31.39 -23.73 -30.25
N ASP A 21 30.38 -23.19 -30.92
CA ASP A 21 30.09 -21.76 -30.95
C ASP A 21 29.52 -21.26 -29.61
N ASP A 22 28.66 -22.04 -28.93
CA ASP A 22 28.12 -21.69 -27.61
C ASP A 22 29.19 -21.67 -26.50
N ILE A 23 30.19 -22.54 -26.59
CA ILE A 23 31.32 -22.57 -25.65
C ILE A 23 32.23 -21.36 -25.88
N ALA A 24 32.46 -20.97 -27.14
CA ALA A 24 33.25 -19.80 -27.49
C ALA A 24 32.59 -18.49 -27.04
N GLU A 25 31.26 -18.38 -27.17
CA GLU A 25 30.46 -17.23 -26.70
C GLU A 25 30.53 -17.13 -25.16
N SER A 26 30.40 -18.26 -24.46
CA SER A 26 30.52 -18.32 -22.98
C SER A 26 31.90 -17.88 -22.47
N ILE A 27 32.98 -18.26 -23.18
CA ILE A 27 34.34 -17.85 -22.83
C ILE A 27 34.51 -16.34 -23.06
N ARG A 28 33.97 -15.79 -24.16
CA ARG A 28 34.03 -14.36 -24.48
C ARG A 28 33.26 -13.51 -23.47
N VAL A 29 32.10 -13.96 -23.00
CA VAL A 29 31.33 -13.30 -21.93
C VAL A 29 32.09 -13.31 -20.61
N LYS A 30 32.70 -14.45 -20.23
CA LYS A 30 33.52 -14.54 -19.01
C LYS A 30 34.75 -13.61 -19.05
N GLN A 31 35.43 -13.53 -20.19
CA GLN A 31 36.57 -12.63 -20.37
C GLN A 31 36.17 -11.15 -20.30
N THR A 32 35.02 -10.80 -20.88
CA THR A 32 34.48 -9.43 -20.85
C THR A 32 34.06 -9.01 -19.44
N MET A 33 33.38 -9.90 -18.71
CA MET A 33 32.98 -9.66 -17.31
C MET A 33 34.18 -9.56 -16.37
N THR A 34 35.22 -10.37 -16.58
CA THR A 34 36.45 -10.31 -15.79
C THR A 34 37.22 -9.00 -16.03
N SER A 35 37.19 -8.49 -17.26
CA SER A 35 37.78 -7.19 -17.61
C SER A 35 37.02 -6.02 -16.96
N LEU A 36 35.69 -6.08 -16.94
CA LEU A 36 34.84 -5.07 -16.30
C LEU A 36 35.01 -5.04 -14.78
N CYS A 37 35.10 -6.20 -14.11
CA CYS A 37 35.36 -6.25 -12.66
C CYS A 37 36.73 -5.67 -12.25
N ARG A 38 37.75 -5.75 -13.13
CA ARG A 38 39.06 -5.13 -12.88
C ARG A 38 39.03 -3.61 -13.01
N LEU A 39 38.10 -3.05 -13.78
CA LEU A 39 37.94 -1.61 -13.97
C LEU A 39 37.14 -0.96 -12.84
N SER A 40 36.39 -1.73 -12.05
CA SER A 40 35.45 -1.24 -11.04
C SER A 40 35.88 -1.45 -9.57
N ASN A 41 37.12 -1.88 -9.29
CA ASN A 41 37.66 -2.07 -7.92
C ASN A 41 36.73 -2.86 -6.97
N ILE A 42 36.09 -3.92 -7.47
CA ILE A 42 35.23 -4.80 -6.68
C ILE A 42 36.09 -5.80 -5.88
N SER A 43 35.78 -6.00 -4.60
CA SER A 43 36.61 -6.78 -3.69
C SER A 43 36.58 -8.29 -3.99
N PRO A 44 37.62 -9.07 -3.62
CA PRO A 44 37.69 -10.51 -3.89
C PRO A 44 36.56 -11.35 -3.25
N SER A 45 35.85 -10.83 -2.23
CA SER A 45 34.74 -11.54 -1.58
C SER A 45 33.44 -11.48 -2.38
N GLU A 46 33.23 -10.44 -3.18
CA GLU A 46 32.02 -10.29 -4.01
C GLU A 46 32.09 -11.14 -5.29
N THR A 47 33.30 -11.38 -5.80
CA THR A 47 33.54 -12.26 -6.96
C THR A 47 33.24 -13.74 -6.62
N ALA A 48 33.60 -14.18 -5.42
CA ALA A 48 33.32 -15.54 -4.94
C ALA A 48 31.81 -15.80 -4.72
N LEU A 49 31.05 -14.76 -4.37
CA LEU A 49 29.59 -14.85 -4.20
C LEU A 49 28.89 -15.00 -5.57
N MET A 50 29.33 -14.24 -6.57
CA MET A 50 28.83 -14.33 -7.94
C MET A 50 29.16 -15.68 -8.60
N GLU A 51 30.36 -16.24 -8.40
CA GLU A 51 30.70 -17.57 -8.90
C GLU A 51 29.84 -18.69 -8.29
N ARG A 52 29.51 -18.59 -6.99
CA ARG A 52 28.59 -19.54 -6.34
C ARG A 52 27.17 -19.47 -6.91
N MET A 53 26.68 -18.28 -7.25
CA MET A 53 25.36 -18.10 -7.87
C MET A 53 25.31 -18.68 -9.29
N ALA A 54 26.37 -18.49 -10.09
CA ALA A 54 26.46 -19.06 -11.44
C ALA A 54 26.54 -20.61 -11.43
N GLN A 55 27.22 -21.20 -10.44
CA GLN A 55 27.30 -22.66 -10.29
C GLN A 55 25.97 -23.30 -9.84
N LEU A 56 25.15 -22.58 -9.06
CA LEU A 56 23.81 -23.04 -8.66
C LEU A 56 22.83 -23.03 -9.85
N SER A 57 22.95 -22.06 -10.76
CA SER A 57 22.13 -21.96 -11.97
C SER A 57 22.45 -23.05 -13.01
N CYS A 58 23.69 -23.53 -13.08
CA CYS A 58 24.09 -24.61 -14.00
C CYS A 58 23.63 -26.00 -13.50
N LYS A 59 23.57 -26.20 -12.18
CA LYS A 59 23.10 -27.47 -11.57
C LYS A 59 21.59 -27.68 -11.71
N SER A 60 20.78 -26.62 -11.85
CA SER A 60 19.34 -26.78 -12.09
C SER A 60 19.01 -27.14 -13.55
N GLN A 61 19.89 -26.81 -14.51
CA GLN A 61 19.69 -27.10 -15.93
C GLN A 61 20.22 -28.48 -16.36
N GLN A 62 21.07 -29.13 -15.55
CA GLN A 62 21.56 -30.49 -15.82
C GLN A 62 20.63 -31.61 -15.32
N LYS A 63 19.52 -31.29 -14.63
CA LYS A 63 18.58 -32.28 -14.10
C LYS A 63 17.43 -32.66 -15.06
N THR A 64 17.43 -32.13 -16.28
CA THR A 64 16.37 -32.33 -17.29
C THR A 64 16.88 -32.89 -18.63
N ALA A 65 17.98 -33.65 -18.63
CA ALA A 65 18.46 -34.33 -19.83
C ALA A 65 19.16 -35.65 -19.53
N THR A 66 18.41 -36.69 -19.12
CA THR A 66 18.84 -38.10 -19.22
C THR A 66 17.65 -39.04 -19.03
N LEU A 67 17.06 -39.52 -20.13
CA LEU A 67 16.26 -40.76 -20.16
C LEU A 67 16.42 -41.44 -21.53
N SER A 68 17.04 -42.62 -21.53
CA SER A 68 16.94 -43.75 -22.48
C SER A 68 18.11 -44.69 -22.15
N SER A 69 18.01 -46.00 -21.89
CA SER A 69 17.11 -47.03 -22.41
C SER A 69 17.20 -48.29 -21.53
N THR A 70 16.09 -48.94 -21.18
CA THR A 70 16.02 -50.39 -20.89
C THR A 70 14.57 -50.92 -21.04
N PRO A 71 14.38 -52.20 -21.41
CA PRO A 71 13.14 -52.73 -22.02
C PRO A 71 12.08 -53.22 -20.99
N PRO A 72 10.85 -53.57 -21.42
CA PRO A 72 9.69 -53.58 -20.55
C PRO A 72 9.45 -54.93 -19.86
N PRO A 73 8.74 -54.92 -18.73
CA PRO A 73 7.83 -56.00 -18.37
C PRO A 73 6.37 -55.52 -18.36
N GLU A 74 5.50 -56.43 -18.75
CA GLU A 74 4.03 -56.32 -18.71
C GLU A 74 3.53 -56.13 -17.27
N SER A 75 2.57 -55.23 -17.08
CA SER A 75 1.25 -55.49 -16.50
C SER A 75 0.59 -54.19 -16.03
N SER A 76 -0.73 -54.20 -16.15
CA SER A 76 -1.72 -53.15 -15.89
C SER A 76 -1.55 -52.41 -14.57
N ASP A 77 -1.53 -51.07 -14.63
CA ASP A 77 -2.15 -50.25 -13.59
C ASP A 77 -2.67 -48.93 -14.18
N GLU A 78 -3.97 -48.75 -14.06
CA GLU A 78 -4.72 -47.57 -14.47
C GLU A 78 -4.47 -46.47 -13.45
N SER A 79 -3.42 -45.67 -13.68
CA SER A 79 -3.09 -44.52 -12.84
C SER A 79 -4.10 -43.40 -13.08
N THR A 80 -5.02 -43.30 -12.12
CA THR A 80 -5.97 -42.21 -11.96
C THR A 80 -5.18 -40.91 -11.80
N ILE A 81 -5.33 -39.99 -12.76
CA ILE A 81 -4.78 -38.64 -12.67
C ILE A 81 -5.55 -37.92 -11.55
N SER A 82 -4.93 -37.84 -10.38
CA SER A 82 -5.37 -36.94 -9.31
C SER A 82 -5.11 -35.52 -9.78
N VAL A 83 -6.17 -34.83 -10.19
CA VAL A 83 -6.17 -33.37 -10.37
C VAL A 83 -5.90 -32.79 -8.99
N GLU A 84 -4.70 -32.28 -8.75
CA GLU A 84 -4.43 -31.48 -7.56
C GLU A 84 -5.32 -30.24 -7.65
N GLU A 85 -6.31 -30.12 -6.77
CA GLU A 85 -7.06 -28.89 -6.58
C GLU A 85 -6.05 -27.78 -6.24
N GLU A 86 -5.81 -26.87 -7.19
CA GLU A 86 -5.06 -25.66 -6.91
C GLU A 86 -5.73 -24.94 -5.75
N LYS A 87 -5.08 -24.93 -4.59
CA LYS A 87 -5.59 -24.23 -3.41
C LYS A 87 -5.81 -22.78 -3.78
N GLU A 88 -7.06 -22.33 -3.66
CA GLU A 88 -7.44 -20.95 -3.96
C GLU A 88 -6.58 -19.99 -3.12
N SER A 89 -5.72 -19.24 -3.80
CA SER A 89 -4.74 -18.35 -3.17
C SER A 89 -4.96 -16.91 -3.62
N PHE A 90 -4.80 -15.99 -2.66
CA PHE A 90 -4.79 -14.56 -2.94
C PHE A 90 -3.38 -14.01 -3.18
N TYR A 91 -2.35 -14.85 -3.18
CA TYR A 91 -0.96 -14.40 -3.36
C TYR A 91 -0.77 -13.77 -4.76
N ARG A 92 -0.36 -12.50 -4.79
CA ARG A 92 0.09 -11.77 -6.00
C ARG A 92 -0.84 -11.95 -7.21
N ARG A 93 -2.14 -11.75 -7.01
CA ARG A 93 -3.12 -11.83 -8.10
C ARG A 93 -2.81 -10.81 -9.19
N ALA A 94 -3.11 -11.19 -10.43
CA ALA A 94 -3.04 -10.27 -11.56
C ALA A 94 -3.99 -9.09 -11.33
N LEU A 95 -3.52 -7.88 -11.61
CA LEU A 95 -4.36 -6.70 -11.63
C LEU A 95 -5.33 -6.78 -12.82
N PRO A 96 -6.58 -6.31 -12.65
CA PRO A 96 -7.48 -6.03 -13.76
C PRO A 96 -6.85 -5.10 -14.80
N GLU A 97 -7.24 -5.25 -16.07
CA GLU A 97 -6.66 -4.49 -17.20
C GLU A 97 -6.81 -2.97 -17.06
N ASN A 98 -7.79 -2.50 -16.29
CA ASN A 98 -8.00 -1.08 -16.00
C ASN A 98 -7.03 -0.51 -14.95
N LEU A 99 -6.13 -1.30 -14.38
CA LEU A 99 -5.17 -0.88 -13.35
C LEU A 99 -3.73 -1.13 -13.83
N VAL A 100 -2.89 -0.10 -13.74
CA VAL A 100 -1.48 -0.20 -14.14
C VAL A 100 -0.62 -0.48 -12.92
N SER A 101 0.06 -1.63 -12.88
CA SER A 101 0.99 -1.94 -11.78
C SER A 101 2.05 -0.84 -11.63
N PHE A 102 2.25 -0.35 -10.40
CA PHE A 102 3.26 0.65 -10.07
C PHE A 102 4.67 0.22 -10.51
N THR A 103 4.97 -1.07 -10.46
CA THR A 103 6.29 -1.60 -10.80
C THR A 103 6.46 -1.94 -12.27
N SER A 104 5.42 -1.79 -13.11
CA SER A 104 5.53 -2.00 -14.57
C SER A 104 6.32 -0.87 -15.25
N PRO A 105 6.81 -1.05 -16.49
CA PRO A 105 7.42 0.05 -17.25
C PRO A 105 6.52 1.28 -17.35
N GLU A 106 5.22 1.08 -17.56
CA GLU A 106 4.22 2.15 -17.65
C GLU A 106 3.99 2.82 -16.28
N GLY A 107 3.80 2.06 -15.20
CA GLY A 107 3.65 2.61 -13.85
C GLY A 107 4.87 3.42 -13.40
N ARG A 108 6.08 2.96 -13.73
CA ARG A 108 7.30 3.72 -13.47
C ARG A 108 7.40 5.00 -14.31
N LYS A 109 6.86 5.00 -15.53
CA LYS A 109 6.79 6.20 -16.37
C LYS A 109 5.84 7.23 -15.74
N LEU A 110 4.60 6.82 -15.46
CA LEU A 110 3.57 7.64 -14.80
C LEU A 110 4.09 8.25 -13.50
N PHE A 111 4.76 7.46 -12.67
CA PHE A 111 5.30 7.96 -11.40
C PHE A 111 6.42 8.99 -11.60
N LYS A 112 7.34 8.77 -12.55
CA LYS A 112 8.41 9.73 -12.84
C LYS A 112 7.85 11.06 -13.36
N GLU A 113 6.85 11.00 -14.23
CA GLU A 113 6.17 12.17 -14.77
C GLU A 113 5.43 12.92 -13.65
N SER A 114 4.65 12.20 -12.84
CA SER A 114 3.96 12.75 -11.64
C SER A 114 4.94 13.45 -10.69
N LEU A 115 6.10 12.81 -10.43
CA LEU A 115 7.14 13.35 -9.55
C LEU A 115 7.78 14.61 -10.15
N ASN A 116 8.11 14.60 -11.44
CA ASN A 116 8.72 15.75 -12.12
C ASN A 116 7.75 16.96 -12.19
N GLU A 117 6.44 16.70 -12.20
CA GLU A 117 5.40 17.73 -12.20
C GLU A 117 4.98 18.20 -10.79
N GLY A 118 5.57 17.62 -9.74
CA GLY A 118 5.28 18.00 -8.35
C GLY A 118 3.97 17.43 -7.80
N PHE A 119 3.47 16.32 -8.35
CA PHE A 119 2.27 15.61 -7.88
C PHE A 119 2.62 14.26 -7.22
N ALA A 120 3.76 14.20 -6.54
CA ALA A 120 4.16 13.04 -5.74
C ALA A 120 4.96 13.45 -4.48
N GLU A 121 4.76 14.66 -3.96
CA GLU A 121 5.59 15.20 -2.87
C GLU A 121 5.49 14.35 -1.60
N GLY A 122 4.27 14.01 -1.18
CA GLY A 122 4.03 13.13 -0.03
C GLY A 122 4.48 11.67 -0.23
N TYR A 123 4.81 11.25 -1.45
CA TYR A 123 5.20 9.86 -1.73
C TYR A 123 6.41 9.44 -0.89
N PHE A 124 7.42 10.30 -0.73
CA PHE A 124 8.65 9.93 -0.03
C PHE A 124 8.39 9.57 1.43
N ASN A 125 7.53 10.34 2.10
CA ASN A 125 7.13 10.10 3.49
C ASN A 125 6.30 8.81 3.59
N LEU A 126 5.35 8.59 2.66
CA LEU A 126 4.57 7.36 2.63
C LEU A 126 5.43 6.12 2.34
N ALA A 127 6.35 6.20 1.38
CA ALA A 127 7.24 5.10 0.99
C ALA A 127 8.16 4.68 2.13
N GLY A 128 8.69 5.65 2.90
CA GLY A 128 9.48 5.38 4.11
C GLY A 128 8.68 4.66 5.21
N ASN A 129 7.36 4.79 5.20
CA ASN A 129 6.44 4.22 6.19
C ASN A 129 5.58 3.07 5.64
N PHE A 130 5.89 2.57 4.43
CA PHE A 130 5.01 1.63 3.75
C PHE A 130 5.08 0.22 4.32
N THR A 131 4.08 -0.14 5.12
CA THR A 131 3.95 -1.47 5.72
C THR A 131 2.92 -2.33 5.02
N VAL A 132 3.03 -3.64 5.21
CA VAL A 132 1.96 -4.59 4.88
C VAL A 132 0.96 -4.62 6.03
N GLN A 133 -0.33 -4.78 5.73
CA GLN A 133 -1.31 -5.00 6.79
C GLN A 133 -1.05 -6.33 7.52
N SER A 134 -1.04 -6.29 8.85
CA SER A 134 -0.74 -7.47 9.70
C SER A 134 -1.81 -8.56 9.57
N GLU A 135 -3.06 -8.16 9.38
CA GLU A 135 -4.22 -9.05 9.23
C GLU A 135 -5.04 -8.72 7.97
N PRO A 136 -5.75 -9.69 7.36
CA PRO A 136 -6.61 -9.44 6.19
C PRO A 136 -7.66 -8.34 6.37
N ALA A 137 -8.12 -8.12 7.60
CA ALA A 137 -9.11 -7.12 7.94
C ALA A 137 -8.50 -5.74 8.33
N TYR A 138 -7.17 -5.63 8.45
CA TYR A 138 -6.49 -4.46 9.03
C TYR A 138 -6.09 -3.39 8.00
N CYS A 139 -6.66 -3.41 6.80
CA CYS A 139 -6.35 -2.42 5.75
C CYS A 139 -6.55 -0.96 6.21
N GLY A 140 -7.61 -0.68 6.98
CA GLY A 140 -7.86 0.63 7.58
C GLY A 140 -6.77 1.06 8.57
N PRO A 141 -6.60 0.35 9.71
CA PRO A 141 -5.54 0.65 10.68
C PRO A 141 -4.14 0.72 10.07
N SER A 142 -3.81 -0.15 9.11
CA SER A 142 -2.52 -0.13 8.42
C SER A 142 -2.31 1.12 7.58
N SER A 143 -3.33 1.53 6.85
CA SER A 143 -3.30 2.77 6.07
C SER A 143 -3.15 3.99 6.97
N LEU A 144 -3.84 4.00 8.11
CA LEU A 144 -3.75 5.09 9.08
C LEU A 144 -2.37 5.13 9.77
N ALA A 145 -1.84 3.98 10.20
CA ALA A 145 -0.49 3.92 10.79
C ALA A 145 0.57 4.44 9.82
N MET A 146 0.48 4.06 8.53
CA MET A 146 1.37 4.58 7.49
C MET A 146 1.29 6.11 7.39
N VAL A 147 0.09 6.68 7.36
CA VAL A 147 -0.12 8.12 7.28
C VAL A 147 0.33 8.86 8.55
N LEU A 148 0.03 8.34 9.74
CA LEU A 148 0.43 8.97 11.00
C LEU A 148 1.95 9.00 11.18
N ASN A 149 2.65 7.93 10.79
CA ASN A 149 4.11 7.93 10.79
C ASN A 149 4.68 8.84 9.70
N ALA A 150 4.04 8.91 8.52
CA ALA A 150 4.43 9.85 7.45
C ALA A 150 4.26 11.33 7.84
N LEU A 151 3.28 11.63 8.70
CA LEU A 151 3.07 12.94 9.33
C LEU A 151 3.96 13.18 10.56
N GLU A 152 4.78 12.21 10.95
CA GLU A 152 5.60 12.24 12.17
C GLU A 152 4.79 12.55 13.44
N VAL A 153 3.55 12.06 13.52
CA VAL A 153 2.73 12.18 14.72
C VAL A 153 3.30 11.26 15.80
N ASP A 154 3.54 11.80 16.98
CA ASP A 154 3.98 11.01 18.13
C ASP A 154 2.80 10.19 18.70
N PRO A 155 2.87 8.85 18.77
CA PRO A 155 1.80 8.03 19.35
C PRO A 155 1.62 8.24 20.86
N GLY A 156 2.59 8.87 21.55
CA GLY A 156 2.50 9.11 23.00
C GLY A 156 2.54 7.84 23.86
N ARG A 157 2.68 6.66 23.23
CA ARG A 157 2.80 5.34 23.87
C ARG A 157 3.94 4.54 23.25
N THR A 158 4.51 3.64 24.04
CA THR A 158 5.57 2.73 23.59
C THR A 158 5.00 1.65 22.67
N TRP A 159 5.70 1.35 21.58
CA TRP A 159 5.45 0.21 20.71
C TRP A 159 6.24 -1.01 21.15
N LYS A 160 7.57 -0.89 21.23
CA LYS A 160 8.48 -1.98 21.60
C LYS A 160 9.59 -1.43 22.49
N GLY A 161 9.70 -1.90 23.73
CA GLY A 161 10.66 -1.37 24.69
C GLY A 161 10.50 0.15 24.87
N VAL A 162 11.56 0.93 24.60
CA VAL A 162 11.53 2.41 24.66
C VAL A 162 11.09 3.07 23.35
N TRP A 163 10.89 2.30 22.28
CA TRP A 163 10.59 2.82 20.96
C TRP A 163 9.11 3.17 20.82
N ARG A 164 8.82 4.31 20.19
CA ARG A 164 7.48 4.80 19.89
C ARG A 164 7.28 4.81 18.38
N TRP A 165 6.20 4.21 17.92
CA TRP A 165 5.88 4.07 16.50
C TRP A 165 4.41 3.68 16.36
N TYR A 166 3.72 4.10 15.29
CA TYR A 166 2.43 3.52 14.97
C TYR A 166 2.62 2.19 14.26
N SER A 167 2.06 1.13 14.82
CA SER A 167 1.69 -0.08 14.07
C SER A 167 0.17 -0.17 14.03
N ASP A 168 -0.36 -0.88 13.04
CA ASP A 168 -1.79 -1.18 12.92
C ASP A 168 -2.36 -1.87 14.17
N GLU A 169 -1.58 -2.75 14.80
CA GLU A 169 -1.94 -3.40 16.07
C GLU A 169 -2.07 -2.44 17.27
N LEU A 170 -1.42 -1.27 17.25
CA LEU A 170 -1.48 -0.29 18.36
C LEU A 170 -2.66 0.68 18.23
N LEU A 171 -3.28 0.74 17.05
CA LEU A 171 -4.42 1.59 16.77
C LEU A 171 -5.67 0.90 17.31
N GLU A 172 -5.85 1.01 18.63
CA GLU A 172 -7.05 0.55 19.34
C GLU A 172 -8.27 1.28 18.76
N SER A 173 -9.03 0.53 17.96
CA SER A 173 -10.20 1.03 17.27
C SER A 173 -11.34 1.34 18.24
N CYS A 174 -12.40 1.97 17.73
CA CYS A 174 -13.68 2.10 18.44
C CYS A 174 -14.44 0.74 18.54
N ARG A 175 -13.77 -0.40 18.30
CA ARG A 175 -14.22 -1.80 18.45
C ARG A 175 -13.20 -2.63 19.24
N THR A 176 -13.63 -3.83 19.66
CA THR A 176 -12.72 -4.85 20.19
C THR A 176 -11.79 -5.39 19.10
N GLU A 177 -10.61 -5.89 19.48
CA GLU A 177 -9.64 -6.49 18.55
C GLU A 177 -10.25 -7.68 17.77
N SER A 178 -11.07 -8.51 18.44
CA SER A 178 -11.72 -9.66 17.82
C SER A 178 -12.69 -9.24 16.71
N ASP A 179 -13.47 -8.18 16.93
CA ASP A 179 -14.43 -7.70 15.93
C ASP A 179 -13.72 -7.07 14.74
N LEU A 180 -12.62 -6.34 14.99
CA LEU A 180 -11.79 -5.76 13.94
C LEU A 180 -11.15 -6.84 13.06
N LYS A 181 -10.65 -7.93 13.66
CA LYS A 181 -10.10 -9.08 12.91
C LYS A 181 -11.14 -9.79 12.06
N ALA A 182 -12.38 -9.89 12.54
CA ALA A 182 -13.45 -10.57 11.84
C ALA A 182 -14.05 -9.73 10.70
N ASN A 183 -14.31 -8.44 10.96
CA ASN A 183 -15.15 -7.61 10.10
C ASN A 183 -14.42 -6.41 9.49
N GLY A 184 -13.19 -6.12 9.92
CA GLY A 184 -12.49 -4.91 9.56
C GLY A 184 -13.14 -3.68 10.20
N ILE A 185 -13.04 -2.54 9.51
CA ILE A 185 -13.49 -1.24 10.02
C ILE A 185 -14.35 -0.53 8.97
N THR A 186 -15.44 0.09 9.42
CA THR A 186 -16.32 0.89 8.56
C THR A 186 -15.75 2.31 8.34
N PHE A 187 -16.36 3.07 7.44
CA PHE A 187 -15.98 4.47 7.17
C PHE A 187 -16.01 5.34 8.45
N ASP A 188 -17.09 5.27 9.24
CA ASP A 188 -17.23 6.09 10.45
C ASP A 188 -16.31 5.65 11.57
N GLN A 189 -16.03 4.34 11.66
CA GLN A 189 -15.06 3.82 12.63
C GLN A 189 -13.63 4.22 12.26
N PHE A 190 -13.29 4.23 10.96
CA PHE A 190 -12.02 4.79 10.50
C PHE A 190 -11.93 6.27 10.84
N LEU A 191 -13.00 7.04 10.65
CA LEU A 191 -13.06 8.45 11.04
C LEU A 191 -12.85 8.64 12.55
N CYS A 192 -13.55 7.85 13.38
CA CYS A 192 -13.42 7.83 14.84
C CYS A 192 -11.96 7.61 15.25
N LEU A 193 -11.34 6.57 14.68
CA LEU A 193 -9.95 6.22 14.94
C LEU A 193 -8.97 7.28 14.42
N ALA A 194 -9.12 7.79 13.20
CA ALA A 194 -8.21 8.79 12.67
C ALA A 194 -8.29 10.12 13.45
N SER A 195 -9.48 10.52 13.87
CA SER A 195 -9.72 11.76 14.63
C SER A 195 -9.10 11.73 16.04
N SER A 196 -8.92 10.54 16.63
CA SER A 196 -8.24 10.41 17.93
C SER A 196 -6.73 10.62 17.84
N HIS A 197 -6.15 10.71 16.63
CA HIS A 197 -4.72 10.89 16.41
C HIS A 197 -4.36 12.14 15.58
N ALA A 198 -5.24 12.61 14.71
CA ALA A 198 -4.95 13.63 13.72
C ALA A 198 -6.14 14.57 13.48
N GLN A 199 -5.95 15.63 12.69
CA GLN A 199 -7.05 16.39 12.11
C GLN A 199 -7.51 15.70 10.83
N VAL A 200 -8.82 15.50 10.68
CA VAL A 200 -9.40 14.71 9.59
C VAL A 200 -10.58 15.45 8.94
N ILE A 201 -10.59 15.52 7.61
CA ILE A 201 -11.76 15.87 6.82
C ILE A 201 -12.24 14.60 6.12
N ALA A 202 -13.48 14.19 6.38
CA ALA A 202 -14.08 12.99 5.79
C ALA A 202 -15.10 13.36 4.73
N LYS A 203 -15.05 12.68 3.58
CA LYS A 203 -15.92 12.93 2.43
C LYS A 203 -16.43 11.63 1.86
N ARG A 204 -17.74 11.43 1.86
CA ARG A 204 -18.39 10.24 1.30
C ARG A 204 -18.66 10.40 -0.20
N GLY A 205 -18.60 9.30 -0.95
CA GLY A 205 -18.73 9.29 -2.41
C GLY A 205 -20.03 9.92 -2.93
N LYS A 206 -21.16 9.75 -2.24
CA LYS A 206 -22.44 10.38 -2.63
C LYS A 206 -22.53 11.88 -2.32
N THR A 207 -21.67 12.38 -1.43
CA THR A 207 -21.74 13.77 -0.93
C THR A 207 -20.69 14.66 -1.58
N ALA A 208 -19.47 14.14 -1.78
CA ALA A 208 -18.42 14.86 -2.49
C ALA A 208 -18.58 14.66 -3.99
N THR A 209 -18.48 15.75 -4.74
CA THR A 209 -18.50 15.71 -6.20
C THR A 209 -17.20 15.12 -6.77
N ARG A 210 -17.26 14.67 -8.02
CA ARG A 210 -16.07 14.23 -8.77
C ARG A 210 -15.02 15.34 -8.84
N GLU A 211 -15.45 16.57 -9.07
CA GLU A 211 -14.59 17.75 -9.18
C GLU A 211 -13.88 18.03 -7.85
N GLU A 212 -14.60 17.95 -6.73
CA GLU A 212 -13.99 18.05 -5.39
C GLU A 212 -12.99 16.92 -5.13
N PHE A 213 -13.32 15.69 -5.49
CA PHE A 213 -12.41 14.55 -5.32
C PHE A 213 -11.11 14.73 -6.10
N LEU A 214 -11.20 15.13 -7.38
CA LEU A 214 -10.02 15.39 -8.20
C LEU A 214 -9.20 16.58 -7.65
N ARG A 215 -9.87 17.66 -7.23
CA ARG A 215 -9.21 18.81 -6.59
C ARG A 215 -8.46 18.38 -5.34
N ASP A 216 -9.08 17.56 -4.50
CA ASP A 216 -8.49 17.10 -3.24
C ASP A 216 -7.31 16.13 -3.50
N ILE A 217 -7.38 15.26 -4.52
CA ILE A 217 -6.23 14.45 -4.96
C ILE A 217 -5.05 15.34 -5.35
N ARG A 218 -5.30 16.37 -6.17
CA ARG A 218 -4.25 17.32 -6.58
C ARG A 218 -3.67 18.03 -5.36
N TYR A 219 -4.53 18.50 -4.45
CA TYR A 219 -4.11 19.20 -3.25
C TYR A 219 -3.17 18.36 -2.38
N VAL A 220 -3.50 17.10 -2.10
CA VAL A 220 -2.66 16.25 -1.23
C VAL A 220 -1.40 15.75 -1.92
N THR A 221 -1.40 15.58 -3.25
CA THR A 221 -0.25 15.04 -3.97
C THR A 221 0.85 16.08 -4.22
N GLN A 222 0.52 17.36 -4.11
CA GLN A 222 1.45 18.49 -4.17
C GLN A 222 2.05 18.86 -2.80
N ARG A 223 1.77 18.07 -1.76
CA ARG A 223 2.13 18.36 -0.38
C ARG A 223 2.65 17.12 0.33
N ASP A 224 3.35 17.33 1.42
CA ASP A 224 3.95 16.28 2.27
C ASP A 224 3.43 16.33 3.73
N ASP A 225 2.56 17.30 4.05
CA ASP A 225 1.99 17.55 5.38
C ASP A 225 0.50 17.17 5.50
N ILE A 226 -0.08 16.64 4.43
CA ILE A 226 -1.45 16.17 4.35
C ILE A 226 -1.54 14.98 3.41
N PHE A 227 -2.27 13.94 3.81
CA PHE A 227 -2.40 12.72 3.03
C PHE A 227 -3.87 12.35 2.82
N MET A 228 -4.15 11.67 1.73
CA MET A 228 -5.48 11.10 1.46
C MET A 228 -5.47 9.59 1.68
N VAL A 229 -6.45 9.09 2.44
CA VAL A 229 -6.78 7.66 2.54
C VAL A 229 -8.12 7.41 1.87
N LEU A 230 -8.15 6.48 0.92
CA LEU A 230 -9.39 6.03 0.29
C LEU A 230 -10.06 4.95 1.15
N SER A 231 -11.39 4.92 1.13
CA SER A 231 -12.24 3.76 1.44
C SER A 231 -12.99 3.43 0.15
N PHE A 232 -12.67 2.32 -0.50
CA PHE A 232 -13.15 2.02 -1.85
C PHE A 232 -13.61 0.58 -2.01
N SER A 233 -14.42 0.34 -3.04
CA SER A 233 -14.95 -0.97 -3.42
C SER A 233 -13.98 -1.66 -4.38
N ARG A 234 -13.37 -2.77 -3.97
CA ARG A 234 -12.54 -3.61 -4.86
C ARG A 234 -13.35 -4.14 -6.06
N PRO A 235 -14.60 -4.62 -5.91
CA PRO A 235 -15.40 -5.09 -7.04
C PRO A 235 -15.63 -4.02 -8.11
N ALA A 236 -15.81 -2.76 -7.72
CA ALA A 236 -15.97 -1.65 -8.67
C ALA A 236 -14.73 -1.40 -9.54
N LEU A 237 -13.56 -1.85 -9.08
CA LEU A 237 -12.29 -1.77 -9.80
C LEU A 237 -11.92 -3.09 -10.50
N GLY A 238 -12.80 -4.10 -10.46
CA GLY A 238 -12.55 -5.45 -10.99
C GLY A 238 -11.65 -6.31 -10.10
N GLN A 239 -11.31 -5.85 -8.90
CA GLN A 239 -10.46 -6.59 -7.97
C GLN A 239 -11.29 -7.57 -7.12
N THR A 240 -10.64 -8.62 -6.63
CA THR A 240 -11.27 -9.57 -5.69
C THR A 240 -11.31 -9.00 -4.27
N GLY A 241 -12.33 -9.37 -3.49
CA GLY A 241 -12.58 -8.87 -2.13
C GLY A 241 -13.69 -7.81 -2.10
N ASP A 242 -13.91 -7.17 -0.96
CA ASP A 242 -15.04 -6.25 -0.74
C ASP A 242 -14.57 -4.79 -0.64
N GLY A 243 -14.73 -4.16 0.53
CA GLY A 243 -14.17 -2.84 0.83
C GLY A 243 -12.67 -2.89 1.13
N HIS A 244 -11.95 -1.80 0.84
CA HIS A 244 -10.54 -1.68 1.16
C HIS A 244 -10.16 -0.24 1.50
N PHE A 245 -9.10 -0.08 2.29
CA PHE A 245 -8.51 1.22 2.60
C PHE A 245 -7.07 1.28 2.14
N SER A 246 -6.66 2.35 1.47
CA SER A 246 -5.26 2.59 1.10
C SER A 246 -4.99 4.06 0.78
N PRO A 247 -3.77 4.58 1.04
CA PRO A 247 -3.43 5.96 0.73
C PRO A 247 -3.15 6.23 -0.75
N ILE A 248 -3.38 7.47 -1.17
CA ILE A 248 -2.90 8.02 -2.45
C ILE A 248 -1.43 8.39 -2.30
N GLY A 249 -0.60 7.91 -3.24
CA GLY A 249 0.84 8.20 -3.28
C GLY A 249 1.26 9.23 -4.31
N ALA A 250 0.52 9.38 -5.42
CA ALA A 250 0.86 10.30 -6.51
C ALA A 250 -0.34 10.54 -7.42
N TYR A 251 -0.29 11.59 -8.24
CA TYR A 251 -1.26 11.89 -9.29
C TYR A 251 -0.56 12.27 -10.59
N HIS A 252 -1.04 11.74 -11.70
CA HIS A 252 -0.55 12.02 -13.04
C HIS A 252 -1.59 12.84 -13.81
N PRO A 253 -1.39 14.16 -13.97
CA PRO A 253 -2.39 15.05 -14.57
C PRO A 253 -2.70 14.75 -16.04
N GLU A 254 -1.70 14.42 -16.85
CA GLU A 254 -1.89 14.26 -18.30
C GLU A 254 -2.81 13.09 -18.66
N THR A 255 -2.75 11.99 -17.89
CA THR A 255 -3.59 10.80 -18.10
C THR A 255 -4.70 10.65 -17.06
N ASN A 256 -4.86 11.62 -16.16
CA ASN A 256 -5.83 11.60 -15.07
C ASN A 256 -5.77 10.31 -14.22
N GLN A 257 -4.57 9.88 -13.82
CA GLN A 257 -4.36 8.66 -13.05
C GLN A 257 -3.80 8.94 -11.66
N ALA A 258 -4.29 8.24 -10.63
CA ALA A 258 -3.74 8.34 -9.27
C ALA A 258 -3.13 7.00 -8.84
N LEU A 259 -2.01 7.08 -8.11
CA LEU A 259 -1.32 5.93 -7.53
C LEU A 259 -1.94 5.60 -6.16
N VAL A 260 -2.43 4.37 -6.01
CA VAL A 260 -2.89 3.81 -4.73
C VAL A 260 -1.81 2.91 -4.15
N LEU A 261 -1.36 3.22 -2.93
CA LEU A 261 -0.39 2.42 -2.18
C LEU A 261 -1.11 1.29 -1.42
N ASP A 262 -1.45 0.22 -2.15
CA ASP A 262 -2.25 -0.90 -1.59
C ASP A 262 -1.59 -1.56 -0.37
N SER A 263 -2.25 -1.47 0.80
CA SER A 263 -1.78 -2.06 2.06
C SER A 263 -1.77 -3.60 2.05
N ALA A 264 -2.58 -4.24 1.20
CA ALA A 264 -2.64 -5.69 1.04
C ALA A 264 -1.55 -6.17 0.07
N ARG A 265 -0.28 -5.86 0.39
CA ARG A 265 0.89 -6.07 -0.49
C ARG A 265 1.16 -7.53 -0.85
N TYR A 266 0.64 -8.46 -0.05
CA TYR A 266 0.66 -9.90 -0.34
C TYR A 266 -0.31 -10.28 -1.47
N LYS A 267 -1.36 -9.47 -1.68
CA LYS A 267 -2.44 -9.71 -2.65
C LYS A 267 -2.21 -9.01 -3.98
N TYR A 268 -2.05 -7.69 -3.95
CA TYR A 268 -1.81 -6.86 -5.14
C TYR A 268 -0.57 -5.99 -4.95
N PRO A 269 0.18 -5.67 -6.02
CA PRO A 269 1.14 -4.56 -5.95
C PRO A 269 0.37 -3.24 -5.81
N SER A 270 1.05 -2.13 -5.49
CA SER A 270 0.48 -0.80 -5.67
C SER A 270 0.20 -0.54 -7.16
N TRP A 271 -0.76 0.33 -7.47
CA TRP A 271 -1.27 0.49 -8.83
C TRP A 271 -1.76 1.90 -9.12
N PHE A 272 -1.67 2.31 -10.38
CA PHE A 272 -2.33 3.50 -10.91
C PHE A 272 -3.73 3.13 -11.43
N CYS A 273 -4.68 4.04 -11.27
CA CYS A 273 -6.01 3.94 -11.83
C CYS A 273 -6.51 5.31 -12.29
N ASP A 274 -7.34 5.32 -13.33
CA ASP A 274 -8.09 6.49 -13.76
C ASP A 274 -8.92 7.05 -12.58
N VAL A 275 -8.85 8.37 -12.38
CA VAL A 275 -9.51 9.03 -11.23
C VAL A 275 -11.03 8.89 -11.27
N ASP A 276 -11.66 8.75 -12.44
CA ASP A 276 -13.11 8.60 -12.56
C ASP A 276 -13.53 7.22 -12.10
N LYS A 277 -12.76 6.19 -12.47
CA LYS A 277 -12.95 4.84 -11.94
C LYS A 277 -12.70 4.75 -10.43
N LEU A 278 -11.71 5.48 -9.94
CA LEU A 278 -11.49 5.60 -8.49
C LEU A 278 -12.67 6.27 -7.81
N TYR A 279 -13.19 7.36 -8.35
CA TYR A 279 -14.36 8.06 -7.82
C TYR A 279 -15.61 7.16 -7.81
N ASP A 280 -15.84 6.40 -8.90
CA ASP A 280 -16.92 5.43 -9.00
C ASP A 280 -16.79 4.33 -7.93
N SER A 281 -15.56 3.93 -7.60
CA SER A 281 -15.31 2.93 -6.55
C SER A 281 -15.68 3.40 -5.13
N LEU A 282 -15.93 4.69 -4.92
CA LEU A 282 -16.38 5.27 -3.66
C LEU A 282 -17.91 5.24 -3.49
N GLN A 283 -18.66 5.04 -4.58
CA GLN A 283 -20.11 5.14 -4.63
C GLN A 283 -20.87 3.93 -4.04
N PRO A 284 -20.39 2.67 -4.19
CA PRO A 284 -21.05 1.51 -3.62
C PRO A 284 -21.22 1.64 -2.11
N VAL A 285 -22.36 1.14 -1.61
CA VAL A 285 -22.65 1.13 -0.17
C VAL A 285 -21.88 0.02 0.53
N ASP A 286 -21.45 0.31 1.75
CA ASP A 286 -20.98 -0.70 2.68
C ASP A 286 -22.16 -1.49 3.23
N VAL A 287 -22.15 -2.82 3.12
CA VAL A 287 -23.22 -3.69 3.59
C VAL A 287 -23.46 -3.60 5.09
N GLU A 288 -22.44 -3.25 5.90
CA GLU A 288 -22.58 -3.12 7.35
C GLU A 288 -23.33 -1.84 7.74
N THR A 289 -23.19 -0.77 6.96
CA THR A 289 -23.71 0.57 7.33
C THR A 289 -24.81 1.09 6.42
N ASP A 290 -25.02 0.48 5.25
CA ASP A 290 -25.86 0.98 4.16
C ASP A 290 -25.50 2.40 3.68
N LEU A 291 -24.28 2.85 3.98
CA LEU A 291 -23.75 4.14 3.57
C LEU A 291 -22.63 3.98 2.54
N PRO A 292 -22.49 4.93 1.60
CA PRO A 292 -21.43 4.90 0.58
C PRO A 292 -20.05 5.01 1.22
N ARG A 293 -19.04 4.51 0.53
CA ARG A 293 -17.63 4.69 0.92
C ARG A 293 -17.16 6.13 0.67
N GLY A 294 -15.86 6.38 0.57
CA GLY A 294 -15.36 7.75 0.44
C GLY A 294 -13.87 7.87 0.68
N TYR A 295 -13.44 9.03 1.17
CA TYR A 295 -12.04 9.31 1.45
C TYR A 295 -11.88 10.26 2.65
N PHE A 296 -10.65 10.31 3.13
CA PHE A 296 -10.24 11.11 4.28
C PHE A 296 -9.01 11.94 3.90
N LEU A 297 -9.02 13.23 4.23
CA LEU A 297 -7.84 14.08 4.22
C LEU A 297 -7.33 14.17 5.65
N ILE A 298 -6.06 13.84 5.87
CA ILE A 298 -5.47 13.67 7.21
C ILE A 298 -4.21 14.52 7.31
N CYS A 299 -4.13 15.38 8.31
CA CYS A 299 -2.93 16.16 8.65
C CYS A 299 -2.71 16.20 10.17
N ARG A 300 -1.57 16.75 10.59
CA ARG A 300 -1.33 17.00 12.01
C ARG A 300 -2.34 18.00 12.58
N ARG A 301 -2.64 17.92 13.88
CA ARG A 301 -3.60 18.82 14.56
C ARG A 301 -3.17 20.28 14.61
N ASP A 302 -1.88 20.52 14.54
CA ASP A 302 -1.28 21.85 14.51
C ASP A 302 -1.10 22.41 13.09
N ALA A 303 -1.48 21.64 12.06
CA ALA A 303 -1.41 22.10 10.68
C ALA A 303 -2.54 23.07 10.36
N HIS A 304 -2.24 24.05 9.51
CA HIS A 304 -3.25 24.98 8.99
C HIS A 304 -3.91 24.39 7.74
N MET A 305 -5.12 23.86 7.88
CA MET A 305 -5.94 23.39 6.76
C MET A 305 -6.49 24.57 5.93
N ASP A 306 -6.45 24.44 4.61
CA ASP A 306 -7.14 25.38 3.71
C ASP A 306 -8.66 25.31 3.97
N PRO A 307 -9.33 26.43 4.32
CA PRO A 307 -10.78 26.48 4.49
C PRO A 307 -11.58 25.92 3.30
N SER A 308 -11.01 25.96 2.08
CA SER A 308 -11.66 25.44 0.87
C SER A 308 -11.85 23.91 0.86
N LEU A 309 -11.16 23.19 1.75
CA LEU A 309 -11.28 21.73 1.86
C LEU A 309 -12.56 21.31 2.59
N PHE A 310 -13.13 22.19 3.41
CA PHE A 310 -14.37 21.92 4.13
C PHE A 310 -15.57 22.04 3.18
N PRO A 311 -16.58 21.16 3.33
CA PRO A 311 -17.83 21.32 2.60
C PRO A 311 -18.38 22.72 2.84
N LEU A 312 -18.81 23.42 1.78
CA LEU A 312 -19.54 24.67 1.94
C LEU A 312 -20.82 24.36 2.72
N VAL A 313 -20.87 24.76 3.98
CA VAL A 313 -22.12 24.74 4.73
C VAL A 313 -23.00 25.77 4.07
N SER A 314 -23.99 25.33 3.29
CA SER A 314 -25.05 26.22 2.82
C SER A 314 -25.66 26.88 4.05
N SER A 315 -25.35 28.17 4.26
CA SER A 315 -25.98 28.93 5.33
C SER A 315 -27.50 28.81 5.16
N PRO A 316 -28.27 28.55 6.22
CA PRO A 316 -29.71 28.59 6.11
C PRO A 316 -30.09 30.00 5.67
N VAL A 317 -30.60 30.11 4.45
CA VAL A 317 -31.24 31.34 3.96
C VAL A 317 -32.40 31.58 4.91
N LEU A 318 -32.27 32.58 5.78
CA LEU A 318 -33.38 33.12 6.54
C LEU A 318 -34.39 33.67 5.54
N HIS A 319 -35.37 32.83 5.17
CA HIS A 319 -36.56 33.32 4.51
C HIS A 319 -37.29 34.23 5.49
N HIS A 320 -37.15 35.54 5.31
CA HIS A 320 -38.08 36.50 5.87
C HIS A 320 -39.46 36.24 5.25
N HIS A 321 -40.28 35.44 5.95
CA HIS A 321 -41.71 35.44 5.71
C HIS A 321 -42.27 36.77 6.19
N HIS A 322 -42.63 37.62 5.22
CA HIS A 322 -43.50 38.75 5.44
C HIS A 322 -44.92 38.19 5.64
N ILE A 323 -45.38 38.15 6.90
CA ILE A 323 -46.79 37.95 7.23
C ILE A 323 -47.32 39.26 7.78
N ASP A 324 -48.18 39.88 6.98
CA ASP A 324 -48.99 41.02 7.32
C ASP A 324 -50.27 40.51 7.98
N SER A 325 -50.44 40.69 9.30
CA SER A 325 -51.74 40.66 9.98
C SER A 325 -51.60 41.33 11.36
N GLY A 326 -52.20 42.50 11.53
CA GLY A 326 -52.30 43.15 12.83
C GLY A 326 -53.31 42.49 13.76
N VAL A 327 -53.00 42.46 15.05
CA VAL A 327 -53.89 42.70 16.21
C VAL A 327 -53.01 42.97 17.45
N GLN A 328 -53.38 43.98 18.24
CA GLN A 328 -52.76 44.38 19.52
C GLN A 328 -53.02 43.37 20.66
N SER A 329 -52.03 43.10 21.51
CA SER A 329 -52.04 43.49 22.95
C SER A 329 -50.89 42.84 23.75
N THR A 330 -50.37 43.66 24.66
CA THR A 330 -49.49 43.47 25.85
C THR A 330 -49.28 42.06 26.43
N VAL A 331 -48.04 41.68 26.74
CA VAL A 331 -47.46 41.52 28.11
C VAL A 331 -45.98 41.10 28.06
N GLU A 332 -45.27 41.36 29.17
CA GLU A 332 -43.81 41.32 29.44
C GLU A 332 -43.19 39.92 29.61
N ALA A 333 -41.85 39.91 29.79
CA ALA A 333 -40.96 38.86 30.33
C ALA A 333 -40.60 37.72 29.35
N GLU A 334 -39.40 37.13 29.31
CA GLU A 334 -38.16 37.22 30.08
C GLU A 334 -37.07 36.57 29.20
N SER A 335 -35.83 37.05 29.28
CA SER A 335 -34.68 36.53 28.55
C SER A 335 -33.86 35.59 29.42
N ASP A 336 -33.85 34.30 29.12
CA ASP A 336 -32.84 33.36 29.65
C ASP A 336 -32.48 32.36 28.54
N ASN A 337 -31.28 32.51 27.97
CA ASN A 337 -30.66 31.53 27.09
C ASN A 337 -29.39 31.03 27.78
N GLU A 338 -29.56 30.00 28.61
CA GLU A 338 -28.46 29.33 29.30
C GLU A 338 -27.92 28.22 28.38
N ALA A 339 -26.76 28.49 27.78
CA ALA A 339 -25.98 27.49 27.07
C ALA A 339 -25.27 26.60 28.10
N ALA A 340 -25.73 25.35 28.22
CA ALA A 340 -25.07 24.32 29.01
C ALA A 340 -23.71 23.96 28.37
N VAL A 341 -22.63 24.45 28.98
CA VAL A 341 -21.26 23.97 28.76
C VAL A 341 -21.11 22.67 29.55
N VAL A 342 -20.98 21.54 28.85
CA VAL A 342 -20.67 20.25 29.48
C VAL A 342 -19.15 20.18 29.65
N ASP A 343 -18.71 20.44 30.88
CA ASP A 343 -17.31 20.36 31.31
C ASP A 343 -16.88 18.88 31.39
N LEU A 344 -15.87 18.49 30.62
CA LEU A 344 -15.24 17.17 30.72
C LEU A 344 -14.09 17.23 31.74
N PRO A 345 -13.96 16.24 32.64
CA PRO A 345 -13.02 16.32 33.74
C PRO A 345 -11.57 16.24 33.26
N GLU A 346 -10.75 17.21 33.70
CA GLU A 346 -9.30 17.22 33.54
C GLU A 346 -8.66 15.97 34.16
N ARG A 347 -7.72 15.37 33.43
CA ARG A 347 -6.93 14.21 33.87
C ARG A 347 -5.92 14.65 34.94
N PRO A 348 -5.76 13.93 36.06
CA PRO A 348 -4.81 14.32 37.10
C PRO A 348 -3.35 14.19 36.62
N ALA A 349 -2.55 15.20 36.99
CA ALA A 349 -1.11 15.23 36.76
C ALA A 349 -0.40 14.16 37.61
N ASP A 350 0.33 13.26 36.95
CA ASP A 350 1.12 12.24 37.63
C ASP A 350 2.36 12.84 38.31
N VAL A 351 2.41 12.62 39.62
CA VAL A 351 3.51 12.97 40.52
C VAL A 351 4.66 11.98 40.33
N PHE A 352 5.80 12.47 39.85
CA PHE A 352 7.06 11.72 39.85
C PHE A 352 7.67 11.67 41.26
N PRO A 353 8.03 10.49 41.80
CA PRO A 353 8.99 10.43 42.89
C PRO A 353 10.42 10.36 42.33
N THR A 354 11.16 11.46 42.50
CA THR A 354 12.62 11.50 42.45
C THR A 354 13.21 10.55 43.50
N LYS A 355 14.02 9.57 43.07
CA LYS A 355 15.15 9.00 43.84
C LYS A 355 16.01 8.10 42.94
N ILE A 356 17.03 8.68 42.33
CA ILE A 356 18.18 7.93 41.81
C ILE A 356 19.28 8.01 42.87
N SER A 357 19.55 6.88 43.51
CA SER A 357 20.72 6.70 44.37
C SER A 357 21.92 6.34 43.49
N CYS A 358 22.87 7.26 43.37
CA CYS A 358 24.20 6.99 42.84
C CYS A 358 24.92 5.97 43.74
N ASN A 359 25.30 4.81 43.20
CA ASN A 359 26.29 3.96 43.86
C ASN A 359 27.61 4.04 43.09
N LYS A 360 28.63 4.61 43.75
CA LYS A 360 30.02 4.63 43.32
C LYS A 360 30.61 3.25 43.55
N GLY A 361 31.21 2.66 42.52
CA GLY A 361 32.00 1.44 42.63
C GLY A 361 32.88 1.27 41.40
N ALA A 362 34.12 1.74 41.50
CA ALA A 362 35.15 1.61 40.49
C ALA A 362 35.66 0.16 40.35
N ILE A 363 36.36 -0.08 39.23
CA ILE A 363 37.37 -1.11 38.87
C ILE A 363 37.10 -1.44 37.39
N SER A 364 38.03 -1.55 36.44
CA SER A 364 39.45 -1.22 36.26
C SER A 364 39.75 -1.53 34.78
N CYS A 365 40.61 -0.73 34.17
CA CYS A 365 41.34 -0.93 32.91
C CYS A 365 41.42 -2.35 32.34
N CYS A 366 41.20 -2.47 31.02
CA CYS A 366 42.14 -3.21 30.17
C CYS A 366 42.25 -2.53 28.80
N SER A 367 43.50 -2.28 28.44
CA SER A 367 44.02 -1.56 27.29
C SER A 367 44.18 -2.43 26.05
N SER A 368 44.11 -1.74 24.91
CA SER A 368 44.64 -1.98 23.57
C SER A 368 45.61 -3.15 23.32
N SER A 369 45.40 -3.82 22.18
CA SER A 369 46.36 -4.44 21.23
C SER A 369 45.50 -5.20 20.19
N LYS A 370 45.66 -5.15 18.87
CA LYS A 370 46.66 -4.65 17.91
C LYS A 370 45.94 -4.50 16.56
#